data_AF-A0A3D0H899-F1
#
_entry.id   AF-A0A3D0H899-F1
#
_cell.length_a   1.000
_cell.length_b   1.000
_cell.length_c   1.000
_cell.angle_alpha   90.00
_cell.angle_beta   90.00
_cell.angle_gamma   90.00
#
_symmetry.space_group_name_H-M   'P 1'
#
loop_
_entity.id
_entity.type
_entity.pdbx_description
1 polymer ?
#
loop_
_entity_poly.entity_id
_entity_poly.type
_entity_poly.pdbx_seq_one_letter_code
_entity_poly.pdbx_strand_id
1 'polypeptide(L)' 'LETLVQLRDQGLTILLVEQNARAALQVADRGYVLETGRMVMEGAAGDLLADHDLKRAYLGRDYRDFCEGRT' A
#
# COMPACT_ATOMS: atom_id res chain seq x y z
N LEU A 1 -11.49 -6.63 -8.03
CA LEU A 1 -10.25 -7.26 -7.52
C LEU A 1 -10.35 -8.78 -7.40
N GLU A 2 -11.56 -9.38 -7.38
CA GLU A 2 -11.76 -10.83 -7.25
C GLU A 2 -11.00 -11.66 -8.30
N THR A 3 -10.96 -11.22 -9.56
CA THR A 3 -10.18 -11.87 -10.62
C THR A 3 -8.66 -11.88 -10.33
N LEU A 4 -8.13 -10.84 -9.69
CA LEU A 4 -6.71 -10.78 -9.32
C LEU A 4 -6.37 -11.80 -8.24
N VAL A 5 -7.27 -11.97 -7.27
CA VAL A 5 -7.16 -12.99 -6.22
C VAL A 5 -7.12 -14.38 -6.85
N GLN A 6 -8.02 -14.68 -7.79
CA GLN A 6 -8.04 -15.96 -8.50
C GLN A 6 -6.74 -16.23 -9.26
N LEU A 7 -6.20 -15.23 -9.98
CA LEU A 7 -4.95 -15.37 -10.72
C LEU A 7 -3.75 -15.58 -9.81
N ARG A 8 -3.68 -14.85 -8.69
CA ARG A 8 -2.66 -15.05 -7.66
C ARG A 8 -2.73 -16.47 -7.08
N ASP A 9 -3.93 -16.95 -6.77
CA ASP A 9 -4.14 -18.29 -6.21
C ASP A 9 -3.80 -19.41 -7.22
N GLN A 10 -3.77 -19.11 -8.52
CA GLN A 10 -3.25 -19.98 -9.59
C GLN A 10 -1.71 -19.95 -9.73
N GLY A 11 -1.01 -19.20 -8.87
CA GLY A 11 0.44 -19.08 -8.86
C GLY A 11 1.00 -17.99 -9.78
N LEU A 12 0.15 -17.13 -10.36
CA LEU A 12 0.62 -16.01 -11.17
C LEU A 12 1.15 -14.89 -10.27
N THR A 13 2.38 -14.46 -10.53
CA THR A 13 2.93 -13.26 -9.88
C THR A 13 2.38 -12.00 -10.55
N ILE A 14 1.80 -11.10 -9.77
CA ILE A 14 1.13 -9.89 -10.26
C ILE A 14 1.77 -8.68 -9.60
N LEU A 15 2.20 -7.71 -10.41
CA LEU A 15 2.53 -6.37 -9.94
C LEU A 15 1.35 -5.45 -10.27
N LEU A 16 0.65 -4.97 -9.25
CA LEU A 16 -0.48 -4.06 -9.39
C LEU A 16 -0.03 -2.63 -9.04
N VAL A 17 -0.33 -1.69 -9.93
CA VAL A 17 -0.13 -0.25 -9.70
C VAL A 17 -1.51 0.41 -9.66
N GLU A 18 -1.81 1.10 -8.56
CA GLU A 18 -3.13 1.68 -8.33
C GLU A 18 -3.04 3.03 -7.61
N GLN A 19 -3.99 3.91 -7.89
CA GLN A 19 -4.14 5.17 -7.15
C GLN A 19 -4.86 4.94 -5.81
N ASN A 20 -5.75 3.95 -5.75
CA ASN A 20 -6.40 3.55 -4.51
C ASN A 20 -5.57 2.51 -3.78
N ALA A 21 -4.54 2.98 -3.06
CA ALA A 21 -3.63 2.14 -2.31
C ALA A 21 -4.36 1.22 -1.31
N ARG A 22 -5.46 1.67 -0.70
CA ARG A 22 -6.25 0.84 0.23
C ARG A 22 -6.79 -0.40 -0.45
N ALA A 23 -7.41 -0.23 -1.62
CA ALA A 23 -7.99 -1.33 -2.36
C ALA A 23 -6.91 -2.30 -2.86
N ALA A 24 -5.77 -1.78 -3.33
CA ALA A 24 -4.64 -2.61 -3.74
C ALA A 24 -4.06 -3.43 -2.57
N LEU A 25 -3.84 -2.80 -1.41
CA LEU A 25 -3.32 -3.47 -0.22
C LEU A 25 -4.27 -4.53 0.35
N GLN A 26 -5.59 -4.43 0.11
CA GLN A 26 -6.54 -5.46 0.53
C GLN A 26 -6.36 -6.81 -0.19
N VAL A 27 -5.70 -6.83 -1.34
CA VAL A 27 -5.50 -8.05 -2.14
C VAL A 27 -4.03 -8.40 -2.38
N ALA A 28 -3.11 -7.50 -2.04
CA ALA A 28 -1.68 -7.70 -2.18
C ALA A 28 -1.09 -8.46 -0.98
N ASP A 29 0.02 -9.16 -1.20
CA ASP A 29 0.81 -9.77 -0.12
C ASP A 29 1.81 -8.76 0.47
N ARG A 30 2.39 -7.92 -0.40
CA ARG A 30 3.30 -6.84 -0.05
C ARG A 30 2.90 -5.54 -0.74
N GLY A 31 3.15 -4.43 -0.08
CA GLY A 31 2.89 -3.09 -0.59
C GLY A 31 4.15 -2.24 -0.65
N TYR A 32 4.20 -1.36 -1.65
CA TYR A 32 5.19 -0.30 -1.78
C TYR A 32 4.43 0.98 -2.11
N VAL A 33 4.66 2.04 -1.33
CA VAL A 33 4.02 3.34 -1.53
C VAL A 33 5.09 4.32 -2.01
N LEU A 34 4.80 4.96 -3.12
CA LEU A 34 5.65 5.96 -3.75
C LEU A 34 4.95 7.32 -3.70
N GLU A 35 5.69 8.34 -3.32
CA GLU A 35 5.25 9.72 -3.37
C GLU A 35 6.34 10.58 -4.01
N THR A 36 5.98 11.35 -5.04
CA THR A 36 6.92 12.27 -5.73
C THR A 36 8.24 11.60 -6.12
N GLY A 37 8.16 10.34 -6.54
CA GLY A 37 9.33 9.54 -6.96
C GLY A 37 10.18 8.98 -5.81
N ARG A 38 9.74 9.07 -4.56
CA ARG A 38 10.42 8.50 -3.39
C ARG A 38 9.58 7.41 -2.74
N MET A 39 10.24 6.35 -2.27
CA MET A 39 9.57 5.31 -1.49
C MET A 39 9.35 5.83 -0.08
N VAL A 40 8.10 5.96 0.30
CA VAL A 40 7.71 6.45 1.63
C VAL A 40 7.45 5.28 2.58
N MET A 41 6.95 4.16 2.07
CA MET A 41 6.66 2.95 2.85
C MET A 41 6.80 1.68 2.02
N GLU A 42 7.18 0.60 2.70
CA GLU A 42 7.20 -0.75 2.18
C GLU A 42 6.93 -1.77 3.29
N GLY A 43 6.32 -2.91 2.96
CA GLY A 43 6.05 -3.94 3.96
C GLY A 43 5.04 -4.98 3.54
N ALA A 44 4.65 -5.84 4.48
CA ALA A 44 3.51 -6.73 4.30
C ALA A 44 2.22 -5.90 4.22
N ALA A 45 1.30 -6.27 3.32
CA ALA A 45 0.12 -5.45 3.08
C ALA A 45 -0.78 -5.33 4.32
N GLY A 46 -0.82 -6.37 5.16
CA GLY A 46 -1.54 -6.37 6.44
C GLY A 46 -0.99 -5.35 7.44
N ASP A 47 0.33 -5.25 7.57
CA ASP A 47 0.99 -4.30 8.48
C ASP A 47 0.74 -2.86 8.02
N LEU A 48 0.87 -2.63 6.71
CA LEU A 48 0.56 -1.34 6.10
C LEU A 48 -0.92 -0.98 6.34
N LEU A 49 -1.86 -1.90 6.11
CA LEU A 49 -3.27 -1.66 6.41
C LEU A 49 -3.55 -1.41 7.90
N ALA A 50 -2.76 -1.95 8.82
CA ALA A 50 -2.93 -1.74 10.26
C ALA A 50 -2.41 -0.36 10.71
N ASP A 51 -1.44 0.20 9.98
CA ASP A 51 -0.82 1.49 10.29
C ASP A 51 -1.84 2.64 10.25
N HIS A 52 -2.06 3.25 11.41
CA HIS A 52 -3.00 4.35 11.60
C HIS A 52 -2.54 5.64 10.93
N ASP A 53 -1.23 5.85 10.80
CA ASP A 53 -0.64 7.02 10.16
C ASP A 53 -0.70 6.87 8.64
N LEU A 54 -0.48 5.67 8.08
CA LEU A 54 -0.74 5.36 6.66
C LEU A 54 -2.20 5.64 6.30
N LYS A 55 -3.12 5.12 7.11
CA LYS A 55 -4.56 5.27 6.86
C LYS A 55 -4.97 6.73 6.80
N ARG A 56 -4.33 7.60 7.59
CA ARG A 56 -4.62 9.04 7.63
C ARG A 56 -3.98 9.80 6.48
N ALA A 57 -2.70 9.55 6.20
CA ALA A 57 -1.95 10.32 5.21
C ALA A 57 -2.24 9.90 3.75
N TYR A 58 -2.49 8.61 3.50
CA TYR A 58 -2.63 8.07 2.14
C TYR A 58 -3.99 7.43 1.83
N LEU A 59 -4.71 6.95 2.86
CA LEU A 59 -6.04 6.32 2.67
C LEU A 59 -7.21 7.19 3.18
N GLY A 60 -6.89 8.38 3.70
CA GLY A 60 -7.80 9.40 4.25
C GLY A 60 -7.30 10.78 3.81
N ARG A 61 -8.21 11.76 3.74
CA ARG A 61 -7.95 13.05 3.05
C ARG A 61 -7.17 14.09 3.88
N ASP A 62 -6.29 13.71 4.79
CA ASP A 62 -5.56 14.70 5.59
C ASP A 62 -4.04 14.53 5.43
N TYR A 63 -3.50 15.38 4.56
CA TYR A 63 -2.08 15.51 4.28
C TYR A 63 -1.45 16.55 5.21
N ARG A 64 -0.60 16.09 6.14
CA ARG A 64 0.66 16.75 6.54
C ARG A 64 1.42 15.89 7.55
N ASP A 65 2.73 15.88 7.36
CA ASP A 65 3.79 15.38 8.24
C ASP A 65 4.00 13.86 8.30
N PHE A 66 4.72 13.34 7.31
CA PHE A 66 5.60 12.18 7.54
C PHE A 66 6.99 12.41 6.96
N CYS A 67 7.68 13.43 7.50
CA CYS A 67 9.09 13.69 7.26
C CYS A 67 9.76 14.26 8.53
N GLU A 68 9.67 13.60 9.69
CA GLU A 68 10.64 13.85 10.76
C GLU A 68 10.78 12.64 11.68
N GLY A 69 12.01 12.13 11.79
CA GLY A 69 12.42 11.30 12.91
C GLY A 69 12.76 9.84 12.62
N ARG A 70 13.78 9.57 11.79
CA ARG A 70 14.69 8.42 12.01
C ARG A 70 16.09 8.75 11.49
N THR A 71 16.87 9.45 12.29
CA THR A 71 18.33 9.28 12.40
C THR A 71 18.78 9.73 13.78
#